data_AF-A0A6P2SV16-F1
#
_entry.id   AF-A0A6P2SV16-F1
#
_cell.length_a   1.000
_cell.length_b   1.000
_cell.length_c   1.000
_cell.angle_alpha   90.00
_cell.angle_beta   90.00
_cell.angle_gamma   90.00
#
_symmetry.space_group_name_H-M   'P 1'
#
loop_
_entity.id
_entity.type
_entity.pdbx_description
1 polymer ?
#
loop_
_entity_poly.entity_id
_entity_poly.type
_entity_poly.pdbx_seq_one_letter_code
_entity_poly.pdbx_strand_id
1 'polypeptide(L)' 'MSEIITNAERAAIRAVASGEKEQLDAARAAFNRAAPIHGVDACVELQFMSEVLAPIPDLLLRSKYRAAVLERSS' A
#
# COMPACT_ATOMS: atom_id res chain seq x y z
N MET A 1 -7.11 0.27 -25.85
CA MET A 1 -6.92 0.94 -24.55
C MET A 1 -6.28 -0.11 -23.66
N SER A 2 -4.99 0.02 -23.35
CA SER A 2 -4.30 -0.99 -22.53
C SER A 2 -4.83 -0.88 -21.10
N GLU A 3 -5.30 -1.98 -20.53
CA GLU A 3 -5.69 -2.00 -19.11
C GLU A 3 -4.46 -1.73 -18.24
N ILE A 4 -4.57 -0.76 -17.32
CA ILE A 4 -3.50 -0.38 -16.36
C ILE A 4 -3.08 -1.61 -15.53
N ILE A 5 -4.07 -2.35 -15.04
CA ILE A 5 -3.94 -3.66 -14.40
C ILE A 5 -4.95 -4.61 -15.01
N THR A 6 -4.55 -5.86 -15.19
CA THR A 6 -5.39 -6.94 -15.69
C THR A 6 -6.44 -7.37 -14.66
N ASN A 7 -7.45 -8.13 -15.07
CA ASN A 7 -8.47 -8.67 -14.15
C ASN A 7 -7.87 -9.59 -13.07
N ALA A 8 -6.86 -10.39 -13.40
CA ALA A 8 -6.20 -11.27 -12.43
C ALA A 8 -5.44 -10.47 -11.35
N GLU A 9 -4.71 -9.43 -11.78
CA GLU A 9 -4.01 -8.52 -10.87
C GLU A 9 -4.98 -7.74 -9.98
N ARG A 10 -6.09 -7.27 -10.56
CA ARG A 10 -7.16 -6.61 -9.81
C ARG A 10 -7.74 -7.54 -8.75
N ALA A 11 -7.99 -8.80 -9.09
CA ALA A 11 -8.50 -9.80 -8.14
C ALA A 11 -7.51 -10.02 -6.99
N ALA A 12 -6.22 -10.16 -7.27
CA ALA A 12 -5.18 -10.30 -6.26
C ALA A 12 -5.12 -9.09 -5.31
N ILE A 13 -5.13 -7.87 -5.84
CA ILE A 13 -5.12 -6.65 -5.02
C ILE A 13 -6.37 -6.55 -4.15
N ARG A 14 -7.55 -6.90 -4.68
CA ARG A 14 -8.80 -6.90 -3.90
C ARG A 14 -8.84 -7.98 -2.82
N ALA A 15 -8.21 -9.13 -3.07
CA ALA A 15 -8.04 -10.16 -2.05
C ALA A 15 -7.13 -9.67 -0.91
N VAL A 16 -6.07 -8.92 -1.21
CA VAL A 16 -5.28 -8.25 -0.15
C VAL A 16 -6.14 -7.26 0.64
N ALA A 17 -7.00 -6.50 -0.03
CA ALA A 17 -7.94 -5.58 0.63
C ALA A 17 -8.99 -6.29 1.51
N SER A 18 -9.39 -7.52 1.17
CA SER A 18 -10.26 -8.37 2.03
C SER A 18 -9.49 -9.06 3.17
N GLY A 19 -8.17 -8.92 3.23
CA GLY A 19 -7.32 -9.47 4.29
C GLY A 19 -6.60 -10.78 3.94
N GLU A 20 -6.68 -11.24 2.69
CA GLU A 20 -5.99 -12.45 2.21
C GLU A 20 -4.50 -12.17 1.97
N LYS A 21 -3.71 -12.28 3.04
CA LYS A 21 -2.26 -11.97 3.02
C LYS A 21 -1.46 -12.84 2.05
N GLU A 22 -1.95 -14.02 1.71
CA GLU A 22 -1.31 -14.93 0.74
C GLU A 22 -1.23 -14.33 -0.66
N GLN A 23 -2.11 -13.37 -0.98
CA GLN A 23 -2.14 -12.68 -2.28
C GLN A 23 -1.19 -11.47 -2.32
N LEU A 24 -0.48 -11.15 -1.23
CA LEU A 24 0.35 -9.95 -1.14
C LEU A 24 1.47 -9.92 -2.18
N ASP A 25 2.11 -11.05 -2.46
CA ASP A 25 3.20 -11.11 -3.43
C ASP A 25 2.70 -10.88 -4.87
N ALA A 26 1.55 -11.47 -5.22
CA ALA A 26 0.91 -11.27 -6.52
C ALA A 26 0.45 -9.81 -6.70
N ALA A 27 -0.19 -9.24 -5.67
CA ALA A 27 -0.61 -7.84 -5.67
C ALA A 27 0.60 -6.88 -5.72
N ARG A 28 1.69 -7.18 -5.01
CA ARG A 28 2.95 -6.44 -5.04
C ARG A 28 3.56 -6.46 -6.44
N ALA A 29 3.58 -7.62 -7.11
CA ALA A 29 4.09 -7.75 -8.47
C ALA A 29 3.28 -6.89 -9.45
N ALA A 30 1.95 -6.90 -9.33
CA ALA A 30 1.07 -6.05 -10.12
C ALA A 30 1.38 -4.55 -9.92
N PHE A 31 1.52 -4.13 -8.66
CA PHE A 31 1.86 -2.74 -8.32
C PHE A 31 3.21 -2.33 -8.90
N ASN A 32 4.25 -3.15 -8.68
CA ASN A 32 5.60 -2.87 -9.16
C ASN A 32 5.69 -2.79 -10.69
N ARG A 33 4.82 -3.53 -11.41
CA ARG A 33 4.72 -3.48 -12.88
C ARG A 33 4.00 -2.22 -13.37
N ALA A 34 2.86 -1.90 -12.78
CA ALA A 34 1.95 -0.87 -13.31
C ALA A 34 2.24 0.55 -12.81
N ALA A 35 2.59 0.72 -11.53
CA ALA A 35 2.76 2.04 -10.91
C ALA A 35 3.88 2.89 -11.55
N PRO A 36 5.05 2.36 -11.96
CA PRO A 36 6.09 3.16 -12.61
C PRO A 36 5.71 3.66 -14.01
N ILE A 37 4.77 2.98 -14.69
CA ILE A 37 4.37 3.30 -16.06
C ILE A 37 3.19 4.28 -16.07
N HIS A 38 2.23 4.05 -15.19
CA HIS A 38 0.95 4.75 -15.22
C HIS A 38 0.79 5.79 -14.11
N GLY A 39 1.60 5.72 -13.05
CA GLY A 39 1.40 6.49 -11.82
C GLY A 39 0.58 5.71 -10.78
N VAL A 40 0.81 6.02 -9.51
CA VAL A 40 0.10 5.40 -8.37
C VAL A 40 -1.36 5.84 -8.33
N ASP A 41 -1.64 7.06 -8.76
CA ASP A 41 -2.96 7.68 -8.80
C ASP A 41 -3.84 7.20 -9.96
N ALA A 42 -3.30 6.43 -10.90
CA ALA A 42 -3.97 5.98 -12.12
C ALA A 42 -5.20 5.07 -11.87
N CYS A 43 -5.24 4.35 -10.74
CA CYS A 43 -6.45 3.67 -10.27
C CYS A 43 -6.42 3.41 -8.75
N VAL A 44 -7.61 3.17 -8.18
CA VAL A 44 -7.79 2.96 -6.73
C VAL A 44 -7.01 1.75 -6.20
N GLU A 45 -6.86 0.70 -7.00
CA GLU A 45 -6.07 -0.48 -6.61
C GLU A 45 -4.57 -0.15 -6.42
N LEU A 46 -4.00 0.73 -7.25
CA LEU A 46 -2.61 1.15 -7.10
C LEU A 46 -2.44 2.10 -5.91
N GLN A 47 -3.39 3.01 -5.67
CA GLN A 47 -3.39 3.87 -4.48
C GLN A 47 -3.42 3.03 -3.19
N PHE A 48 -4.34 2.07 -3.10
CA PHE A 48 -4.42 1.13 -1.98
C PHE A 48 -3.09 0.41 -1.75
N MET A 49 -2.51 -0.16 -2.81
CA MET A 49 -1.22 -0.84 -2.66
C MET A 49 -0.13 0.15 -2.22
N SER A 50 -0.09 1.39 -2.70
CA SER A 50 0.91 2.36 -2.22
C SER A 50 0.88 2.54 -0.69
N GLU A 51 -0.32 2.54 -0.09
CA GLU A 51 -0.49 2.61 1.36
C GLU A 51 -0.10 1.31 2.06
N VAL A 52 -0.47 0.15 1.52
CA VAL A 52 -0.07 -1.16 2.08
C VAL A 52 1.45 -1.33 2.06
N LEU A 53 2.08 -0.87 1.00
CA LEU A 53 3.46 -1.18 0.65
C LEU A 53 4.47 -0.18 1.19
N ALA A 54 4.06 1.08 1.30
CA ALA A 54 4.80 2.17 1.90
C ALA A 54 3.84 2.93 2.82
N PRO A 55 3.42 2.34 3.96
CA PRO A 55 2.48 2.96 4.85
C PRO A 55 3.01 4.33 5.25
N ILE A 56 2.31 5.38 4.80
CA ILE A 56 2.63 6.73 5.21
C ILE A 56 2.48 6.72 6.72
N PRO A 57 3.57 6.97 7.46
CA PRO A 57 3.49 6.89 8.89
C PRO A 57 2.56 7.99 9.37
N ASP A 58 1.63 7.63 10.25
CA ASP A 58 0.87 8.62 11.00
C ASP A 58 1.87 9.49 11.78
N LEU A 59 2.14 10.68 11.23
CA LEU A 59 3.12 11.62 11.76
C LEU A 59 2.70 12.12 13.14
N LEU A 60 1.38 12.21 13.40
CA LEU A 60 0.83 12.60 14.70
C LEU A 60 1.07 11.50 15.74
N LEU A 61 0.80 10.24 15.38
CA LEU A 61 1.07 9.09 16.25
C LEU A 61 2.57 8.96 16.55
N ARG A 62 3.44 9.14 15.55
CA ARG A 62 4.89 9.16 15.75
C ARG A 62 5.34 10.27 16.68
N SER A 63 4.76 11.46 16.56
CA SER A 63 5.04 12.58 17.48
C SER A 63 4.66 12.22 18.92
N LYS A 64 3.49 11.61 19.13
CA LYS A 64 3.03 11.17 20.47
C LYS A 64 3.96 10.13 21.09
N TYR A 65 4.39 9.13 20.31
CA TYR A 65 5.35 8.13 20.80
C TYR A 65 6.72 8.72 21.13
N ARG A 66 7.20 9.68 20.32
CA ARG A 66 8.45 10.39 20.63
C ARG A 66 8.37 11.11 21.97
N ALA A 67 7.28 11.83 22.23
CA ALA A 67 7.07 12.52 23.51
C ALA A 67 7.04 11.53 24.69
N ALA A 68 6.27 10.44 24.58
CA ALA A 68 6.18 9.43 25.64
C ALA A 68 7.51 8.72 25.94
N VAL A 69 8.35 8.49 24.93
CA VAL A 69 9.71 7.94 25.11
C VAL A 69 10.60 8.93 25.87
N LEU A 70 10.53 10.23 25.52
CA LEU A 70 11.31 11.26 26.19
C LEU A 70 10.88 11.46 27.66
N GLU A 71 9.58 11.42 27.95
CA GLU A 71 9.06 11.48 29.33
C GLU A 71 9.48 10.28 30.20
N ARG A 72 9.66 9.10 29.59
CA ARG A 72 10.14 7.89 30.31
C ARG A 72 11.65 7.85 30.52
N SER A 73 12.38 8.81 29.97
CA SER A 73 13.84 8.89 30.03
C SER A 73 14.34 9.90 31.06
N SER A 74 13.43 10.59 31.76
CA SER A 74 13.66 11.53 32.87
C SER A 74 13.19 10.95 34.20
#